data_AF-A0A9Q8ME71-F1
#
_entry.id   AF-A0A9Q8ME71-F1
#
_cell.length_a   1.000
_cell.length_b   1.000
_cell.length_c   1.000
_cell.angle_alpha   90.00
_cell.angle_beta   90.00
_cell.angle_gamma   90.00
#
_symmetry.space_group_name_H-M   'P 1'
#
loop_
_entity.id
_entity.type
_entity.pdbx_description
1 polymer ?
#
loop_
_entity_poly.entity_id
_entity_poly.type
_entity_poly.pdbx_seq_one_letter_code
_entity_poly.pdbx_strand_id
1 'polypeptide(L)'
;MSASGLKVEVKDSKITRYRPVVIIADDNMTGTTGYQRAMWEMSRNNAEAKRSTAIVQGWFKADSSLWLPNELIVLDAPALGVNKEERLIVDCRYTLDDSGTRTEMTLMHRDAFNEPPEALKDSSKKKAKKSSSDNVPELSLS
;
A
#
# COMPACT_ATOMS: atom_id res chain seq x y z
N MET A 1 20.42 20.04 29.64
CA MET A 1 19.00 20.02 29.24
C MET A 1 18.83 18.95 28.18
N SER A 2 18.54 17.71 28.55
CA SER A 2 18.31 16.63 27.58
C SER A 2 16.85 16.69 27.15
N ALA A 3 16.59 17.20 25.95
CA ALA A 3 15.27 17.09 25.36
C ALA A 3 15.03 15.60 25.04
N SER A 4 14.26 14.91 25.88
CA SER A 4 13.86 13.53 25.66
C SER A 4 12.75 13.48 24.61
N GLY A 5 13.13 13.56 23.33
CA GLY A 5 12.22 13.33 22.21
C GLY A 5 11.89 11.84 22.07
N LEU A 6 10.64 11.52 21.75
CA LEU A 6 10.25 10.15 21.40
C LEU A 6 11.06 9.68 20.18
N LYS A 7 11.80 8.59 20.34
CA LYS A 7 12.60 7.97 19.28
C LYS A 7 12.09 6.56 19.02
N VAL A 8 11.81 6.25 17.76
CA VAL A 8 11.41 4.92 17.31
C VAL A 8 12.35 4.47 16.19
N GLU A 9 12.75 3.22 16.22
CA GLU A 9 13.64 2.62 15.22
C GLU A 9 13.02 1.37 14.63
N VAL A 10 13.13 1.21 13.31
CA VAL A 10 12.75 0.00 12.58
C VAL A 10 13.93 -0.41 11.72
N LYS A 11 14.29 -1.71 11.78
CA LYS A 11 15.44 -2.26 11.07
C LYS A 11 14.99 -3.18 9.93
N ASP A 12 15.48 -2.91 8.73
CA ASP A 12 15.40 -3.85 7.62
C ASP A 12 16.55 -4.87 7.72
N SER A 13 16.22 -6.14 7.92
CA SER A 13 17.19 -7.23 8.01
C SER A 13 17.84 -7.58 6.67
N LYS A 14 17.23 -7.21 5.54
CA LYS A 14 17.76 -7.48 4.20
C LYS A 14 18.91 -6.54 3.83
N ILE A 15 18.98 -5.37 4.47
CA ILE A 15 20.01 -4.35 4.22
C ILE A 15 21.10 -4.48 5.28
N THR A 16 22.19 -5.17 4.94
CA THR A 16 23.32 -5.40 5.85
C THR A 16 24.27 -4.21 5.98
N ARG A 17 24.33 -3.35 4.95
CA ARG A 17 25.15 -2.13 4.96
C ARG A 17 24.47 -1.03 5.78
N TYR A 18 25.26 -0.28 6.56
CA TYR A 18 24.75 0.86 7.33
C TYR A 18 24.21 1.97 6.40
N ARG A 19 22.88 2.18 6.40
CA ARG A 19 22.16 3.23 5.66
C ARG A 19 20.96 3.75 6.48
N PRO A 20 21.19 4.58 7.51
CA PRO A 20 20.10 5.14 8.30
C PRO A 20 19.29 6.16 7.49
N VAL A 21 17.97 6.17 7.68
CA VAL A 21 17.07 7.23 7.22
C VAL A 21 16.39 7.79 8.46
N VAL A 22 16.48 9.11 8.65
CA VAL A 22 15.84 9.81 9.78
C VAL A 22 14.66 10.59 9.24
N ILE A 23 13.47 10.31 9.77
CA ILE A 23 12.23 11.00 9.43
C ILE A 23 11.80 11.76 10.68
N ILE A 24 11.72 13.08 10.55
CA ILE A 24 11.25 13.95 11.63
C ILE A 24 9.72 14.01 11.55
N ALA A 25 9.06 13.76 12.67
CA ALA A 25 7.61 13.87 12.75
C ALA A 25 7.21 15.30 13.12
N ASP A 26 6.24 15.87 12.40
CA ASP A 26 5.70 17.20 12.67
C ASP A 26 4.57 17.18 13.72
N ASP A 27 3.87 16.04 13.86
CA ASP A 27 2.75 15.87 14.79
C ASP A 27 3.18 15.15 16.09
N ASN A 28 2.41 15.30 17.16
CA ASN A 28 2.57 14.58 18.42
C ASN A 28 2.26 13.09 18.23
N MET A 29 3.24 12.35 17.75
CA MET A 29 3.16 10.90 17.60
C MET A 29 3.35 10.20 18.97
N THR A 30 2.63 9.10 19.16
CA THR A 30 2.90 8.14 20.24
C THR A 30 3.92 7.10 19.75
N GLY A 31 4.56 6.37 20.66
CA GLY A 31 5.54 5.33 20.27
C GLY A 31 4.98 4.28 19.31
N THR A 32 3.68 3.97 19.43
CA THR A 32 2.99 3.00 18.57
C THR A 32 2.72 3.55 17.18
N THR A 33 2.23 4.78 17.05
CA THR A 33 1.97 5.39 15.73
C THR A 33 3.29 5.69 15.00
N GLY A 34 4.33 6.10 15.73
CA GLY A 34 5.68 6.26 15.18
C GLY A 34 6.25 4.95 14.63
N TYR A 35 6.07 3.84 15.34
CA TYR A 35 6.50 2.51 14.88
C TYR A 35 5.76 2.05 13.63
N GLN A 36 4.43 2.19 13.63
CA GLN A 36 3.60 1.86 12.48
C GLN A 36 3.96 2.67 11.24
N ARG A 37 4.24 3.97 11.41
CA ARG A 37 4.73 4.83 10.32
C ARG A 37 6.09 4.37 9.81
N ALA A 38 7.04 4.10 10.70
CA ALA A 38 8.37 3.61 10.31
C ALA A 38 8.30 2.25 9.59
N MET A 39 7.41 1.34 10.00
CA MET A 39 7.15 0.09 9.28
C MET A 39 6.55 0.33 7.89
N TRP A 40 5.60 1.26 7.79
CA TRP A 40 4.99 1.62 6.50
C TRP A 40 6.03 2.18 5.53
N GLU A 41 6.88 3.10 5.99
CA GLU A 41 7.97 3.66 5.18
C GLU A 41 8.95 2.57 4.73
N MET A 42 9.31 1.63 5.61
CA MET A 42 10.16 0.49 5.26
C MET A 42 9.50 -0.38 4.17
N SER A 43 8.22 -0.74 4.34
CA SER A 43 7.49 -1.56 3.38
C SER A 43 7.36 -0.87 2.02
N ARG A 44 6.97 0.41 2.04
CA ARG A 44 6.85 1.26 0.85
C ARG A 44 8.16 1.37 0.11
N ASN A 45 9.26 1.66 0.80
CA ASN A 45 10.59 1.78 0.19
C ASN A 45 11.07 0.45 -0.41
N ASN A 46 10.83 -0.67 0.26
CA ASN A 46 11.18 -1.99 -0.28
C ASN A 46 10.37 -2.35 -1.53
N ALA A 47 9.09 -2.00 -1.54
CA ALA A 47 8.20 -2.22 -2.67
C ALA A 47 8.53 -1.27 -3.84
N GLU A 48 8.88 -0.02 -3.57
CA GLU A 48 9.32 0.96 -4.57
C GLU A 48 10.68 0.63 -5.19
N ALA A 49 11.60 0.08 -4.40
CA ALA A 49 12.90 -0.37 -4.88
C ALA A 49 12.80 -1.49 -5.93
N LYS A 50 11.67 -2.23 -5.98
CA LYS A 50 11.43 -3.33 -6.92
C LYS A 50 10.61 -2.90 -8.14
N ARG A 51 10.86 -1.69 -8.66
CA ARG A 51 10.28 -1.22 -9.92
C ARG A 51 10.87 -1.99 -11.10
N SER A 52 10.02 -2.39 -12.04
CA SER A 52 10.41 -3.05 -13.29
C SER A 52 9.73 -2.35 -14.46
N THR A 53 10.41 -2.25 -15.59
CA THR A 53 9.82 -1.71 -16.82
C THR A 53 9.70 -2.85 -17.83
N ALA A 54 8.51 -3.05 -18.37
CA ALA A 54 8.26 -4.03 -19.41
C ALA A 54 7.78 -3.33 -20.68
N ILE A 55 8.23 -3.81 -21.83
CA ILE A 55 7.79 -3.32 -23.14
C ILE A 55 7.10 -4.49 -23.84
N VAL A 56 5.86 -4.29 -24.25
CA VAL A 56 5.06 -5.27 -24.98
C VAL A 56 4.68 -4.74 -26.35
N GLN A 57 4.53 -5.66 -27.30
CA GLN A 57 4.05 -5.33 -28.64
C GLN A 57 2.52 -5.17 -28.60
N GLY A 58 2.03 -4.11 -29.24
CA GLY A 58 0.61 -3.78 -29.27
C GLY A 58 0.12 -2.95 -28.09
N TRP A 59 -1.05 -2.32 -28.25
CA TRP A 59 -1.74 -1.58 -27.20
C TRP A 59 -2.81 -2.41 -26.47
N PHE A 60 -3.26 -3.48 -27.12
CA PHE A 60 -4.31 -4.36 -26.61
C PHE A 60 -3.72 -5.66 -26.09
N LYS A 61 -4.35 -6.20 -25.06
CA LYS A 61 -4.10 -7.53 -24.52
C LYS A 61 -4.67 -8.60 -25.44
N ALA A 62 -4.37 -9.86 -25.13
CA ALA A 62 -4.96 -11.01 -25.81
C ALA A 62 -6.51 -11.02 -25.75
N ASP A 63 -7.08 -10.48 -24.68
CA ASP A 63 -8.52 -10.33 -24.47
C ASP A 63 -9.10 -9.06 -25.11
N SER A 64 -8.39 -8.43 -26.06
CA SER A 64 -8.81 -7.20 -26.76
C SER A 64 -9.06 -5.97 -25.87
N SER A 65 -8.77 -6.03 -24.57
CA SER A 65 -8.78 -4.88 -23.66
C SER A 65 -7.48 -4.08 -23.77
N LEU A 66 -7.56 -2.76 -23.60
CA LEU A 66 -6.37 -1.91 -23.54
C LEU A 66 -5.57 -2.24 -22.27
N TRP A 67 -4.25 -2.13 -22.33
CA TRP A 67 -3.45 -2.02 -21.10
C TRP A 67 -3.95 -0.84 -20.27
N LEU A 68 -3.96 -0.95 -18.95
CA LEU A 68 -4.41 0.13 -18.08
C LEU A 68 -3.58 0.13 -16.78
N PRO A 69 -3.30 1.31 -16.21
CA PRO A 69 -2.81 1.40 -14.85
C PRO A 69 -3.80 0.82 -13.84
N ASN A 70 -3.32 0.52 -12.64
CA ASN A 70 -4.06 -0.07 -11.53
C ASN A 70 -4.63 -1.48 -11.82
N GLU A 71 -3.90 -2.25 -12.62
CA GLU A 71 -4.22 -3.64 -12.91
C GLU A 71 -3.09 -4.56 -12.43
N LEU A 72 -3.48 -5.69 -11.84
CA LEU A 72 -2.53 -6.71 -11.40
C LEU A 72 -2.26 -7.70 -12.52
N ILE A 73 -0.99 -7.91 -12.80
CA ILE A 73 -0.52 -8.87 -13.81
C ILE A 73 0.54 -9.79 -13.21
N VAL A 74 0.74 -10.94 -13.85
CA VAL A 74 1.83 -11.86 -13.49
C VAL A 74 2.99 -11.59 -14.43
N LEU A 75 4.13 -11.19 -13.86
CA LEU A 75 5.38 -11.03 -14.57
C LEU A 75 6.18 -12.34 -14.47
N ASP A 76 6.40 -12.98 -15.62
CA ASP A 76 7.24 -14.17 -15.73
C ASP A 76 8.47 -13.84 -16.60
N ALA A 77 9.61 -13.63 -15.96
CA ALA A 77 10.88 -13.32 -16.59
C ALA A 77 12.04 -14.08 -15.90
N PRO A 78 12.15 -15.41 -16.13
CA PRO A 78 13.15 -16.24 -15.45
C PRO A 78 14.60 -15.80 -15.70
N ALA A 79 14.87 -15.22 -16.87
CA ALA A 79 16.19 -14.67 -17.20
C ALA A 79 16.62 -13.49 -16.32
N LEU A 80 15.65 -12.77 -15.73
CA LEU A 80 15.88 -11.67 -14.78
C LEU A 80 15.70 -12.12 -13.33
N GLY A 81 15.49 -13.41 -13.08
CA GLY A 81 15.25 -13.98 -11.75
C GLY A 81 13.84 -13.74 -11.20
N VAL A 82 12.90 -13.28 -12.03
CA VAL A 82 11.50 -13.07 -11.65
C VAL A 82 10.68 -14.24 -12.16
N ASN A 83 10.19 -15.09 -11.26
CA ASN A 83 9.43 -16.29 -11.62
C ASN A 83 7.97 -16.14 -11.21
N LYS A 84 7.10 -15.86 -12.17
CA LYS A 84 5.64 -15.71 -11.99
C LYS A 84 5.24 -14.89 -10.77
N GLU A 85 5.77 -13.69 -10.66
CA GLU A 85 5.44 -12.80 -9.55
C GLU A 85 4.35 -11.81 -9.92
N GLU A 86 3.42 -11.54 -8.99
CA GLU A 86 2.39 -10.51 -9.19
C GLU A 86 3.00 -9.10 -9.12
N ARG A 87 2.57 -8.26 -10.05
CA ARG A 87 2.94 -6.85 -10.15
C ARG A 87 1.74 -6.00 -10.53
N LEU A 88 1.69 -4.80 -9.96
CA LEU A 88 0.74 -3.77 -10.32
C LEU A 88 1.31 -2.93 -11.45
N ILE A 89 0.49 -2.68 -12.48
CA ILE A 89 0.78 -1.67 -13.50
C ILE A 89 0.56 -0.29 -12.87
N VAL A 90 1.63 0.48 -12.76
CA VAL A 90 1.63 1.84 -12.20
C VAL A 90 1.37 2.87 -13.28
N ASP A 91 1.97 2.66 -14.44
CA ASP A 91 1.90 3.58 -15.58
C ASP A 91 1.97 2.80 -16.90
N CYS A 92 1.32 3.35 -17.92
CA CYS A 92 1.31 2.82 -19.28
C CYS A 92 1.57 3.94 -20.27
N ARG A 93 2.62 3.77 -21.08
CA ARG A 93 2.98 4.66 -22.17
C ARG A 93 2.78 3.95 -23.51
N TYR A 94 1.83 4.45 -24.28
CA TYR A 94 1.56 3.99 -25.64
C TYR A 94 2.44 4.73 -26.63
N THR A 95 3.11 3.98 -27.49
CA THR A 95 3.95 4.51 -28.56
C THR A 95 3.54 3.87 -29.89
N LEU A 96 3.65 4.65 -30.96
CA LEU A 96 3.51 4.21 -32.35
C LEU A 96 4.69 4.78 -33.12
N ASP A 97 5.54 3.90 -33.63
CA ASP A 97 6.69 4.24 -34.45
C ASP A 97 6.74 3.37 -35.71
N ASP A 98 7.82 3.46 -36.50
CA ASP A 98 8.02 2.63 -37.70
C ASP A 98 8.10 1.13 -37.38
N SER A 99 8.36 0.77 -36.13
CA SER A 99 8.34 -0.62 -35.63
C SER A 99 6.95 -1.06 -35.16
N GLY A 100 5.93 -0.20 -35.29
CA GLY A 100 4.53 -0.46 -34.98
C GLY A 100 4.08 0.07 -33.62
N THR A 101 3.03 -0.53 -33.08
CA THR A 101 2.45 -0.15 -31.79
C THR A 101 3.17 -0.86 -30.64
N ARG A 102 3.60 -0.10 -29.63
CA ARG A 102 4.22 -0.65 -28.43
C ARG A 102 3.63 -0.01 -27.17
N THR A 103 3.61 -0.78 -26.09
CA THR A 103 3.23 -0.30 -24.77
C THR A 103 4.40 -0.52 -23.82
N GLU A 104 4.92 0.57 -23.28
CA GLU A 104 5.87 0.56 -22.17
C GLU A 104 5.07 0.66 -20.87
N MET A 105 5.25 -0.29 -19.97
CA MET A 105 4.54 -0.34 -18.69
C MET A 105 5.53 -0.33 -17.52
N THR A 106 5.20 0.46 -16.50
CA THR A 106 5.94 0.48 -15.24
C THR A 106 5.24 -0.43 -14.25
N LEU A 107 5.96 -1.40 -13.72
CA LEU A 107 5.47 -2.44 -12.83
C LEU A 107 6.08 -2.29 -11.43
N MET A 108 5.27 -2.41 -10.39
CA MET A 108 5.70 -2.37 -9.00
C MET A 108 4.94 -3.39 -8.15
N HIS A 109 5.44 -3.68 -6.94
CA HIS A 109 4.67 -4.49 -5.99
C HIS A 109 3.47 -3.69 -5.47
N ARG A 110 2.29 -4.34 -5.33
CA ARG A 110 1.05 -3.68 -4.85
C ARG A 110 1.25 -2.98 -3.51
N ASP A 111 2.04 -3.59 -2.63
CA ASP A 111 2.29 -3.06 -1.27
C ASP A 111 2.94 -1.67 -1.26
N ALA A 112 3.54 -1.21 -2.36
CA ALA A 112 4.07 0.15 -2.47
C ALA A 112 2.98 1.23 -2.36
N PHE A 113 1.73 0.88 -2.64
CA PHE A 113 0.59 1.80 -2.68
C PHE A 113 -0.36 1.62 -1.50
N ASN A 114 0.04 0.85 -0.49
CA ASN A 114 -0.74 0.76 0.74
C ASN A 114 -0.70 2.12 1.47
N GLU A 115 -1.84 2.51 2.04
CA GLU A 115 -1.93 3.76 2.79
C GLU A 115 -1.22 3.65 4.15
N PRO A 116 -0.64 4.75 4.64
CA PRO A 116 -0.10 4.78 5.98
C PRO A 116 -1.24 4.60 7.00
N PRO A 117 -0.97 3.93 8.13
CA PRO A 117 -1.96 3.85 9.20
C PRO A 117 -2.22 5.25 9.76
N GLU A 118 -3.43 5.77 9.53
CA GLU A 118 -3.88 6.97 10.23
C GLU A 118 -4.09 6.63 11.71
N ALA A 119 -3.75 7.58 12.60
CA ALA A 119 -4.21 7.49 13.96
C ALA A 119 -5.75 7.49 13.91
N LEU A 120 -6.37 6.39 14.35
CA LEU A 120 -7.81 6.27 14.45
C LEU A 120 -8.34 7.51 15.18
N LYS A 121 -8.95 8.46 14.44
CA LYS A 121 -9.81 9.46 15.07
C LYS A 121 -10.92 8.65 15.71
N ASP A 122 -11.02 8.71 17.04
CA ASP A 122 -12.04 8.02 17.83
C ASP A 122 -13.44 8.17 17.20
N SER A 123 -13.82 7.22 16.35
CA SER A 123 -15.19 7.01 15.90
C SER A 123 -15.95 6.16 16.94
N SER A 124 -15.50 6.20 18.20
CA SER A 124 -16.02 5.47 19.35
C SER A 124 -17.12 6.23 20.11
N LYS A 125 -17.86 7.14 19.46
CA LYS A 125 -19.11 7.72 20.02
C LYS A 125 -20.31 7.64 19.06
N LYS A 126 -20.72 6.42 18.69
CA LYS A 126 -22.15 6.07 18.42
C LYS A 126 -22.38 4.55 18.25
N LYS A 127 -21.87 3.73 19.16
CA LYS A 127 -22.36 2.36 19.39
C LYS A 127 -22.47 2.06 20.89
N ALA A 128 -23.14 2.95 21.63
CA ALA A 128 -23.54 2.71 23.02
C ALA A 128 -24.74 3.59 23.38
N LYS A 129 -25.93 3.24 22.90
CA LYS A 129 -27.20 3.53 23.57
C LYS A 129 -28.31 2.60 23.05
N LYS A 130 -28.23 1.34 23.47
CA LYS A 130 -29.38 0.43 23.50
C LYS A 130 -29.74 0.23 24.97
N SER A 131 -30.55 1.13 25.51
CA SER A 131 -31.39 0.89 26.71
C SER A 131 -32.29 2.11 27.01
N SER A 132 -33.51 1.79 27.47
CA SER A 132 -34.62 2.67 27.92
C SER A 132 -35.52 3.19 26.78
N SER A 133 -36.85 3.10 26.77
CA SER A 133 -37.91 2.65 27.69
C SER A 133 -39.24 2.64 26.89
N ASP A 134 -40.33 2.13 27.49
CA ASP A 134 -41.76 2.27 27.14
C ASP A 134 -42.39 1.14 26.30
N ASN A 135 -43.55 0.53 26.62
CA ASN A 135 -44.42 0.46 27.80
C ASN A 135 -45.44 -0.70 27.54
N VAL A 136 -46.12 -1.17 28.59
CA VAL A 136 -46.97 -2.38 28.72
C VAL A 136 -48.34 -2.25 27.98
N PRO A 137 -49.05 -3.36 27.66
CA PRO A 137 -50.27 -3.64 28.45
C PRO A 137 -50.48 -5.12 28.84
N GLU A 138 -51.16 -5.26 29.97
CA GLU A 138 -51.64 -6.48 30.64
C GLU A 138 -52.52 -7.39 29.76
N LEU A 139 -52.58 -8.70 30.08
CA LEU A 139 -53.83 -9.48 30.09
C LEU A 139 -53.68 -10.82 30.85
N SER A 140 -54.21 -10.80 32.07
CA SER A 140 -54.95 -11.82 32.83
C SER A 140 -54.44 -13.28 32.97
N LEU A 141 -54.28 -13.62 34.26
CA LEU A 141 -54.46 -14.92 34.93
C LEU A 141 -55.31 -15.98 34.22
N SER A 142 -54.80 -17.22 34.24
CA SER A 142 -55.42 -18.35 34.95
C SER A 142 -54.40 -19.46 35.15
#